data_AF-N9GJJ9-F1
#
_entry.id   AF-N9GJJ9-F1
#
_cell.length_a   1.000
_cell.length_b   1.000
_cell.length_c   1.000
_cell.angle_alpha   90.00
_cell.angle_beta   90.00
_cell.angle_gamma   90.00
#
_symmetry.space_group_name_H-M   'P 1'
#
loop_
_entity.id
_entity.type
_entity.pdbx_description
1 polymer ?
#
loop_
_entity_poly.entity_id
_entity_poly.type
_entity_poly.pdbx_seq_one_letter_code
_entity_poly.pdbx_strand_id
1 'polypeptide(L)'
;MSSNTIYLWEPEIFTGKVPAEDDSYQVAFELHQQYCHTPSHGRTLLRWLDYVADKISDPQYQCFFSVQVQQWLDHVQQQFSENLCAIMPIDGFMLDTTQNDAIYRVFYEAVHETGVGFYEPNFNIWAIGELQSPENAVEHMLQPYLLEPLDVQSLKLEQTESVAAWQMPDFQIPHNMAAAEQFMCQWFEQQTYTKDLKLDVFNIAHDYISNWGNIGRPELALDTGYRCFLLTQKQIGVFYQLKMVLRKLTVSPMLSFAMDFTDRFISQYLQEQLSERLIFRLRSMDIYHYSEDKGRSDLCFSLIGRWDTVSDIQDFLKNLDAYINFIFFHLGQGKLDALQAWAYGDMPAGLMIDMDFRFELMMFALSLDEEYLIERYEEYREQFTRSNARAHDLGLLEESYSFCQKLMKIVESEGTALKPYVRG
;
A
#
# COMPACT_ATOMS: atom_id res chain seq x y z
N MET A 1 0.17 10.71 -8.70
CA MET A 1 -0.02 11.48 -7.45
C MET A 1 0.86 12.72 -7.54
N SER A 2 0.45 13.86 -6.95
CA SER A 2 0.97 15.19 -7.31
C SER A 2 2.37 15.43 -6.73
N SER A 3 3.34 15.60 -7.63
CA SER A 3 4.73 16.04 -7.38
C SER A 3 4.82 17.49 -6.87
N ASN A 4 3.86 17.95 -6.07
CA ASN A 4 3.61 19.37 -5.80
C ASN A 4 2.94 19.52 -4.43
N THR A 5 3.48 18.89 -3.39
CA THR A 5 2.81 18.81 -2.08
C THR A 5 3.80 18.67 -0.95
N ILE A 6 3.67 19.52 0.07
CA ILE A 6 4.38 19.40 1.35
C ILE A 6 3.48 18.68 2.34
N TYR A 7 4.06 17.69 3.03
CA TYR A 7 3.41 16.98 4.12
C TYR A 7 3.84 17.58 5.46
N LEU A 8 2.90 17.86 6.34
CA LEU A 8 3.13 18.45 7.66
C LEU A 8 2.72 17.48 8.77
N TRP A 9 3.35 17.54 9.93
CA TRP A 9 2.92 16.78 11.11
C TRP A 9 3.23 17.50 12.42
N GLU A 10 2.40 17.27 13.43
CA GLU A 10 2.61 17.80 14.78
C GLU A 10 3.74 17.02 15.50
N PRO A 11 4.50 17.67 16.39
CA PRO A 11 5.62 17.03 17.11
C PRO A 11 5.18 15.84 17.99
N GLU A 12 3.93 15.80 18.44
CA GLU A 12 3.39 14.67 19.20
C GLU A 12 3.12 13.42 18.33
N ILE A 13 3.11 13.59 17.01
CA ILE A 13 2.82 12.55 16.02
C ILE A 13 4.09 11.83 15.58
N PHE A 14 5.18 12.58 15.38
CA PHE A 14 6.44 12.04 14.90
C PHE A 14 7.52 12.04 15.99
N THR A 15 7.82 10.86 16.52
CA THR A 15 8.84 10.64 17.57
C THR A 15 10.11 9.97 17.02
N GLY A 16 10.25 9.93 15.69
CA GLY A 16 11.30 9.19 14.99
C GLY A 16 12.52 10.04 14.60
N LYS A 17 13.57 9.36 14.12
CA LYS A 17 14.71 10.00 13.45
C LYS A 17 14.36 10.27 11.99
N VAL A 18 15.06 11.22 11.35
CA VAL A 18 14.97 11.43 9.90
C VAL A 18 15.21 10.10 9.18
N PRO A 19 14.29 9.64 8.31
CA PRO A 19 14.45 8.38 7.58
C PRO A 19 15.63 8.46 6.60
N ALA A 20 16.08 7.29 6.13
CA ALA A 20 17.05 7.23 5.04
C ALA A 20 16.45 7.85 3.77
N GLU A 21 17.30 8.44 2.92
CA GLU A 21 16.88 9.18 1.72
C GLU A 21 15.96 8.38 0.78
N ASP A 22 16.22 7.07 0.66
CA ASP A 22 15.43 6.12 -0.15
C ASP A 22 14.05 5.82 0.45
N ASP A 23 13.89 5.97 1.76
CA ASP A 23 12.65 5.67 2.50
C ASP A 23 11.85 6.94 2.84
N SER A 24 12.45 8.10 2.65
CA SER A 24 11.93 9.42 2.98
C SER A 24 10.55 9.68 2.40
N TYR A 25 10.31 9.39 1.12
CA TYR A 25 8.99 9.64 0.53
C TYR A 25 7.90 8.76 1.14
N GLN A 26 8.22 7.47 1.31
CA GLN A 26 7.29 6.47 1.81
C GLN A 26 6.91 6.74 3.27
N VAL A 27 7.88 7.08 4.11
CA VAL A 27 7.65 7.37 5.54
C VAL A 27 6.79 8.61 5.73
N ALA A 28 7.02 9.69 4.97
CA ALA A 28 6.18 10.89 5.03
C ALA A 28 4.75 10.62 4.58
N PHE A 29 4.60 9.83 3.51
CA PHE A 29 3.30 9.44 3.01
C PHE A 29 2.53 8.56 4.02
N GLU A 30 3.20 7.61 4.66
CA GLU A 30 2.61 6.76 5.70
C GLU A 30 2.16 7.55 6.92
N LEU A 31 3.00 8.47 7.42
CA LEU A 31 2.65 9.37 8.51
C LEU A 31 1.44 10.22 8.13
N HIS A 32 1.44 10.80 6.93
CA HIS A 32 0.30 11.56 6.46
C HIS A 32 -0.96 10.69 6.44
N GLN A 33 -0.93 9.51 5.82
CA GLN A 33 -2.10 8.61 5.75
C GLN A 33 -2.62 8.19 7.13
N GLN A 34 -1.72 7.98 8.08
CA GLN A 34 -2.07 7.56 9.43
C GLN A 34 -2.70 8.69 10.25
N TYR A 35 -2.28 9.94 10.02
CA TYR A 35 -2.62 11.05 10.90
C TYR A 35 -3.43 12.18 10.26
N CYS A 36 -3.68 12.15 8.95
CA CYS A 36 -4.41 13.21 8.23
C CYS A 36 -5.85 13.45 8.70
N HIS A 37 -6.48 12.43 9.31
CA HIS A 37 -7.83 12.51 9.88
C HIS A 37 -7.82 12.62 11.41
N THR A 38 -6.64 12.63 12.03
CA THR A 38 -6.53 12.86 13.47
C THR A 38 -6.91 14.31 13.74
N PRO A 39 -7.86 14.59 14.66
CA PRO A 39 -8.14 15.94 15.08
C PRO A 39 -6.87 16.52 15.67
N SER A 40 -6.21 17.42 14.93
CA SER A 40 -5.07 18.13 15.49
C SER A 40 -5.55 18.86 16.73
N HIS A 41 -4.69 19.00 17.74
CA HIS A 41 -5.00 19.92 18.84
C HIS A 41 -4.96 21.39 18.34
N GLY A 42 -4.80 21.60 17.03
CA GLY A 42 -5.15 22.77 16.23
C GLY A 42 -4.23 23.95 16.41
N ARG A 43 -3.66 24.09 17.61
CA ARG A 43 -2.88 25.24 18.01
C ARG A 43 -1.48 25.23 17.43
N THR A 44 -0.89 24.08 17.11
CA THR A 44 0.53 23.99 16.72
C THR A 44 0.70 24.15 15.20
N LEU A 45 -0.13 23.48 14.39
CA LEU A 45 -0.18 23.69 12.93
C LEU A 45 -0.60 25.12 12.55
N LEU A 46 -1.59 25.69 13.25
CA LEU A 46 -1.98 27.10 13.03
C LEU A 46 -0.84 28.05 13.40
N ARG A 47 -0.12 27.81 14.51
CA ARG A 47 1.06 28.61 14.86
C ARG A 47 2.17 28.53 13.83
N TRP A 48 2.39 27.36 13.22
CA TRP A 48 3.35 27.20 12.13
C TRP A 48 2.95 28.05 10.94
N LEU A 49 1.67 27.98 10.54
CA LEU A 49 1.15 28.76 9.42
C LEU A 49 1.17 30.28 9.70
N ASP A 50 0.80 30.70 10.90
CA ASP A 50 0.86 32.09 11.35
C ASP A 50 2.30 32.59 11.32
N TYR A 51 3.28 31.78 11.76
CA TYR A 51 4.70 32.14 11.71
C TYR A 51 5.20 32.34 10.28
N VAL A 52 4.88 31.38 9.39
CA VAL A 52 5.24 31.48 7.96
C VAL A 52 4.62 32.74 7.36
N ALA A 53 3.36 33.02 7.70
CA ALA A 53 2.65 34.18 7.18
C ALA A 53 3.21 35.51 7.67
N ASP A 54 3.50 35.61 8.97
CA ASP A 54 4.11 36.78 9.58
C ASP A 54 5.48 37.07 8.95
N LYS A 55 6.30 36.03 8.70
CA LYS A 55 7.63 36.17 8.11
C LYS A 55 7.61 36.57 6.64
N ILE A 56 6.72 35.98 5.85
CA ILE A 56 6.59 36.30 4.41
C ILE A 56 5.98 37.71 4.23
N SER A 57 5.08 38.11 5.14
CA SER A 57 4.41 39.41 5.11
C SER A 57 5.20 40.54 5.78
N ASP A 58 6.27 40.23 6.51
CA ASP A 58 7.10 41.23 7.21
C ASP A 58 7.73 42.20 6.19
N PRO A 59 7.47 43.52 6.30
CA PRO A 59 8.03 44.54 5.41
C PRO A 59 9.55 44.50 5.26
N GLN A 60 10.28 43.93 6.23
CA GLN A 60 11.74 43.76 6.17
C GLN A 60 12.18 42.61 5.23
N TYR A 61 11.32 41.61 5.03
CA TYR A 61 11.61 40.42 4.23
C TYR A 61 10.78 40.32 2.94
N GLN A 62 9.79 41.19 2.74
CA GLN A 62 8.96 41.26 1.53
C GLN A 62 9.75 41.35 0.22
N CYS A 63 10.97 41.91 0.22
CA CYS A 63 11.80 41.98 -0.99
C CYS A 63 12.36 40.62 -1.46
N PHE A 64 12.31 39.60 -0.60
CA PHE A 64 12.76 38.24 -0.92
C PHE A 64 11.61 37.33 -1.41
N PHE A 65 10.35 37.77 -1.29
CA PHE A 65 9.17 36.99 -1.67
C PHE A 65 8.40 37.67 -2.79
N SER A 66 8.09 36.92 -3.86
CA SER A 66 7.32 37.47 -4.97
C SER A 66 5.85 37.67 -4.59
N VAL A 67 5.15 38.50 -5.36
CA VAL A 67 3.69 38.67 -5.24
C VAL A 67 2.95 37.35 -5.39
N GLN A 68 3.52 36.40 -6.16
CA GLN A 68 2.96 35.06 -6.36
C GLN A 68 3.06 34.21 -5.09
N VAL A 69 4.18 34.30 -4.35
CA VAL A 69 4.37 33.62 -3.05
C VAL A 69 3.38 34.16 -2.00
N GLN A 70 3.12 35.47 -2.02
CA GLN A 70 2.12 36.07 -1.13
C GLN A 70 0.69 35.61 -1.48
N GLN A 71 0.33 35.55 -2.75
CA GLN A 71 -0.96 35.03 -3.21
C GLN A 71 -1.16 33.54 -2.90
N TRP A 72 -0.09 32.76 -3.03
CA TRP A 72 -0.07 31.36 -2.62
C TRP A 72 -0.31 31.20 -1.13
N LEU A 73 0.38 32.00 -0.30
CA LEU A 73 0.20 31.98 1.14
C LEU A 73 -1.24 32.35 1.54
N ASP A 74 -1.83 33.38 0.92
CA ASP A 74 -3.23 33.74 1.14
C ASP A 74 -4.18 32.56 0.81
N HIS A 75 -3.89 31.83 -0.28
CA HIS A 75 -4.65 30.65 -0.68
C HIS A 75 -4.49 29.49 0.32
N VAL A 76 -3.27 29.22 0.77
CA VAL A 76 -2.99 28.21 1.79
C VAL A 76 -3.68 28.55 3.11
N GLN A 77 -3.64 29.81 3.54
CA GLN A 77 -4.35 30.27 4.75
C GLN A 77 -5.86 30.06 4.65
N GLN A 78 -6.45 30.34 3.48
CA GLN A 78 -7.86 30.08 3.24
C GLN A 78 -8.18 28.57 3.31
N GLN A 79 -7.37 27.71 2.67
CA GLN A 79 -7.54 26.26 2.71
C GLN A 79 -7.45 25.70 4.14
N PHE A 80 -6.49 26.18 4.94
CA PHE A 80 -6.32 25.76 6.33
C PHE A 80 -7.45 26.23 7.25
N SER A 81 -8.10 27.35 6.92
CA SER A 81 -9.26 27.86 7.67
C SER A 81 -10.54 27.03 7.45
N GLU A 82 -10.62 26.27 6.36
CA GLU A 82 -11.81 25.50 5.95
C GLU A 82 -11.79 24.04 6.41
N ASN A 83 -10.63 23.46 6.75
CA ASN A 83 -10.42 22.24 7.56
C ASN A 83 -8.90 21.96 7.62
N LEU A 84 -8.36 21.69 8.81
CA LEU A 84 -6.90 21.52 9.00
C LEU A 84 -6.39 20.25 8.30
N CYS A 85 -5.72 20.42 7.16
CA CYS A 85 -5.06 19.34 6.42
C CYS A 85 -3.54 19.42 6.58
N ALA A 86 -2.93 18.27 6.89
CA ALA A 86 -1.49 18.03 6.93
C ALA A 86 -0.81 18.03 5.53
N ILE A 87 -1.45 18.66 4.54
CA ILE A 87 -1.06 18.70 3.13
C ILE A 87 -1.13 20.16 2.68
N MET A 88 -0.02 20.65 2.17
CA MET A 88 0.06 21.96 1.55
C MET A 88 0.44 21.80 0.07
N PRO A 89 -0.45 22.11 -0.89
CA PRO A 89 -0.10 22.06 -2.30
C PRO A 89 0.95 23.13 -2.61
N ILE A 90 2.01 22.74 -3.31
CA ILE A 90 3.00 23.64 -3.90
C ILE A 90 2.58 23.88 -5.34
N ASP A 91 2.24 25.12 -5.70
CA ASP A 91 2.05 25.44 -7.10
C ASP A 91 3.40 25.55 -7.82
N GLY A 92 3.45 25.05 -9.06
CA GLY A 92 4.69 24.91 -9.86
C GLY A 92 5.41 26.21 -10.23
N PHE A 93 4.97 27.38 -9.75
CA PHE A 93 5.74 28.64 -9.85
C PHE A 93 6.86 28.74 -8.80
N MET A 94 6.93 27.81 -7.84
CA MET A 94 8.00 27.64 -6.85
C MET A 94 9.24 26.91 -7.43
N LEU A 95 9.45 27.00 -8.74
CA LEU A 95 10.59 26.38 -9.45
C LEU A 95 11.68 27.39 -9.82
N ASP A 96 11.56 28.65 -9.39
CA ASP A 96 12.65 29.63 -9.50
C ASP A 96 13.62 29.43 -8.33
N THR A 97 14.82 28.93 -8.62
CA THR A 97 15.79 28.42 -7.64
C THR A 97 16.22 29.43 -6.59
N THR A 98 16.09 30.73 -6.85
CA THR A 98 16.46 31.79 -5.88
C THR A 98 15.38 32.11 -4.85
N GLN A 99 14.11 31.80 -5.11
CA GLN A 99 13.01 32.05 -4.16
C GLN A 99 12.81 30.87 -3.19
N ASN A 100 13.23 29.67 -3.59
CA ASN A 100 13.12 28.46 -2.78
C ASN A 100 13.96 28.55 -1.50
N ASP A 101 15.16 29.12 -1.56
CA ASP A 101 16.04 29.29 -0.40
C ASP A 101 15.38 30.10 0.72
N ALA A 102 14.74 31.21 0.36
CA ALA A 102 14.08 32.09 1.32
C ALA A 102 12.87 31.41 1.97
N ILE A 103 12.10 30.64 1.18
CA ILE A 103 10.90 29.96 1.65
C ILE A 103 11.25 28.76 2.53
N TYR A 104 12.17 27.90 2.11
CA TYR A 104 12.61 26.78 2.94
C TYR A 104 13.31 27.23 4.20
N ARG A 105 14.03 28.37 4.17
CA ARG A 105 14.56 28.99 5.39
C ARG A 105 13.43 29.37 6.35
N VAL A 106 12.35 30.00 5.87
CA VAL A 106 11.18 30.31 6.70
C VAL A 106 10.51 29.03 7.22
N PHE A 107 10.46 27.95 6.44
CA PHE A 107 9.91 26.67 6.90
C PHE A 107 10.76 26.04 8.00
N TYR A 108 12.09 26.05 7.88
CA TYR A 108 12.99 25.56 8.93
C TYR A 108 12.93 26.43 10.19
N GLU A 109 12.83 27.77 10.05
CA GLU A 109 12.58 28.68 11.17
C GLU A 109 11.24 28.33 11.85
N ALA A 110 10.18 28.07 11.08
CA ALA A 110 8.88 27.68 11.60
C ALA A 110 8.91 26.30 12.30
N VAL A 111 9.67 25.33 11.79
CA VAL A 111 9.89 24.03 12.45
C VAL A 111 10.59 24.24 13.80
N HIS A 112 11.60 25.11 13.86
CA HIS A 112 12.30 25.42 15.10
C HIS A 112 11.38 26.04 16.16
N GLU A 113 10.55 27.00 15.75
CA GLU A 113 9.71 27.79 16.66
C GLU A 113 8.44 27.06 17.10
N THR A 114 7.92 26.14 16.28
CA THR A 114 6.62 25.50 16.52
C THR A 114 6.71 23.99 16.75
N GLY A 115 7.82 23.36 16.38
CA GLY A 115 8.00 21.91 16.44
C GLY A 115 7.26 21.13 15.36
N VAL A 116 6.46 21.78 14.50
CA VAL A 116 5.81 21.14 13.35
C VAL A 116 6.88 20.73 12.33
N GLY A 117 6.94 19.44 12.02
CA GLY A 117 7.83 18.93 10.99
C GLY A 117 7.20 19.01 9.59
N PHE A 118 8.05 18.95 8.56
CA PHE A 118 7.60 18.90 7.18
C PHE A 118 8.46 17.98 6.30
N TYR A 119 7.83 17.46 5.25
CA TYR A 119 8.49 16.75 4.16
C TYR A 119 8.11 17.33 2.80
N GLU A 120 9.11 17.62 1.96
CA GLU A 120 8.92 18.04 0.57
C GLU A 120 9.50 16.99 -0.40
N PRO A 121 8.66 16.34 -1.24
CA PRO A 121 9.06 15.25 -2.13
C PRO A 121 10.01 15.61 -3.27
N ASN A 122 9.88 16.80 -3.86
CA ASN A 122 10.61 17.15 -5.09
C ASN A 122 12.11 17.34 -4.82
N PHE A 123 12.45 17.82 -3.63
CA PHE A 123 13.81 18.04 -3.20
C PHE A 123 14.25 17.06 -2.11
N ASN A 124 13.37 16.11 -1.75
CA ASN A 124 13.54 15.12 -0.69
C ASN A 124 13.90 15.73 0.69
N ILE A 125 13.25 16.85 1.03
CA ILE A 125 13.62 17.66 2.18
C ILE A 125 12.85 17.22 3.40
N TRP A 126 13.56 16.89 4.48
CA TRP A 126 12.99 16.60 5.79
C TRP A 126 13.35 17.66 6.83
N ALA A 127 12.37 18.05 7.63
CA ALA A 127 12.59 18.85 8.83
C ALA A 127 11.80 18.27 10.02
N ILE A 128 12.47 18.04 11.15
CA ILE A 128 11.87 17.49 12.36
C ILE A 128 12.13 18.43 13.55
N GLY A 129 11.12 18.60 14.40
CA GLY A 129 11.13 19.50 15.55
C GLY A 129 11.93 18.97 16.75
N GLU A 130 13.22 18.71 16.59
CA GLU A 130 14.18 18.61 17.71
C GLU A 130 15.55 19.16 17.28
N LEU A 131 15.80 20.45 17.54
CA LEU A 131 17.13 21.08 17.71
C LEU A 131 18.27 20.77 16.69
N GLN A 132 17.97 20.27 15.49
CA GLN A 132 18.97 19.96 14.45
C GLN A 132 18.50 20.40 13.07
N SER A 133 18.50 21.71 12.81
CA SER A 133 18.75 22.20 11.44
C SER A 133 20.24 22.52 11.35
N PRO A 134 21.05 21.77 10.56
CA PRO A 134 22.44 22.13 10.31
C PRO A 134 22.52 23.55 9.74
N GLU A 135 23.49 24.35 10.20
CA GLU A 135 23.69 25.75 9.78
C GLU A 135 23.83 25.93 8.25
N ASN A 136 24.07 24.85 7.50
CA ASN A 136 24.28 24.82 6.05
C ASN A 136 23.31 23.89 5.29
N ALA A 137 22.17 23.52 5.91
CA ALA A 137 21.23 22.55 5.31
C ALA A 137 20.74 22.98 3.92
N VAL A 138 20.40 24.26 3.76
CA VAL A 138 19.92 24.84 2.49
C VAL A 138 21.00 24.79 1.40
N GLU A 139 22.26 25.06 1.74
CA GLU A 139 23.37 25.12 0.79
C GLU A 139 23.80 23.72 0.30
N HIS A 140 23.75 22.72 1.18
CA HIS A 140 23.99 21.31 0.83
C HIS A 140 22.83 20.68 0.03
N MET A 141 21.60 21.12 0.29
CA MET A 141 20.36 20.61 -0.32
C MET A 141 20.19 20.98 -1.79
N LEU A 142 20.74 22.12 -2.21
CA LEU A 142 20.60 22.62 -3.59
C LEU A 142 21.79 22.32 -4.48
N GLN A 143 22.90 21.83 -3.90
CA GLN A 143 24.13 21.51 -4.61
C GLN A 143 23.96 20.50 -5.77
N PRO A 144 23.10 19.46 -5.66
CA PRO A 144 22.85 18.52 -6.77
C PRO A 144 22.01 19.12 -7.91
N TYR A 145 21.12 20.08 -7.61
CA TYR A 145 20.19 20.67 -8.58
C TYR A 145 20.79 21.85 -9.37
N LEU A 146 21.98 22.30 -8.99
CA LEU A 146 22.75 23.35 -9.67
C LEU A 146 23.67 22.81 -10.78
N LEU A 147 23.86 21.49 -10.88
CA LEU A 147 24.74 20.85 -11.86
C LEU A 147 23.98 19.75 -12.63
N GLU A 148 23.53 20.14 -13.84
CA GLU A 148 23.02 19.34 -14.97
C GLU A 148 21.48 19.31 -15.20
N PRO A 149 21.04 19.40 -16.48
CA PRO A 149 19.67 19.73 -16.82
C PRO A 149 18.77 18.48 -16.86
N LEU A 150 17.62 18.56 -16.20
CA LEU A 150 16.53 17.59 -16.32
C LEU A 150 15.75 17.82 -17.62
N ASP A 151 15.82 16.86 -18.54
CA ASP A 151 15.01 16.83 -19.74
C ASP A 151 13.64 16.23 -19.41
N VAL A 152 12.58 17.02 -19.57
CA VAL A 152 11.20 16.66 -19.21
C VAL A 152 10.55 15.99 -20.42
N GLN A 153 10.41 14.67 -20.40
CA GLN A 153 9.44 14.01 -21.29
C GLN A 153 8.06 13.97 -20.63
N SER A 154 7.17 14.75 -21.25
CA SER A 154 5.75 14.91 -21.00
C SER A 154 5.00 13.58 -20.86
N LEU A 155 4.28 13.42 -19.75
CA LEU A 155 3.22 12.45 -19.54
C LEU A 155 2.12 12.64 -20.60
N LYS A 156 2.12 11.79 -21.62
CA LYS A 156 0.90 11.47 -22.35
C LYS A 156 0.21 10.31 -21.63
N LEU A 157 -1.07 10.51 -21.31
CA LEU A 157 -2.01 9.43 -21.12
C LEU A 157 -2.06 8.65 -22.44
N GLU A 158 -1.37 7.51 -22.52
CA GLU A 158 -1.54 6.57 -23.62
C GLU A 158 -2.42 5.40 -23.19
N GLN A 159 -3.43 5.22 -24.02
CA GLN A 159 -4.36 4.12 -24.03
C GLN A 159 -3.58 2.82 -24.18
N THR A 160 -3.86 1.85 -23.30
CA THR A 160 -3.80 0.41 -23.59
C THR A 160 -2.58 -0.04 -24.41
N GLU A 161 -1.37 0.29 -23.98
CA GLU A 161 -0.18 -0.35 -24.52
C GLU A 161 0.04 -1.69 -23.84
N SER A 162 0.22 -2.76 -24.62
CA SER A 162 0.60 -4.06 -24.09
C SER A 162 1.96 -3.89 -23.41
N VAL A 163 1.97 -3.95 -22.08
CA VAL A 163 3.15 -3.81 -21.24
C VAL A 163 4.18 -4.83 -21.72
N ALA A 164 5.29 -4.33 -22.25
CA ALA A 164 6.34 -5.16 -22.82
C ALA A 164 6.88 -6.10 -21.74
N ALA A 165 6.69 -7.41 -21.96
CA ALA A 165 7.25 -8.46 -21.14
C ALA A 165 8.77 -8.29 -21.03
N TRP A 166 9.30 -8.56 -19.84
CA TRP A 166 10.72 -8.62 -19.54
C TRP A 166 11.51 -9.35 -20.65
N GLN A 167 12.28 -8.62 -21.46
CA GLN A 167 13.19 -9.22 -22.45
C GLN A 167 14.62 -9.13 -21.93
N MET A 168 15.05 -10.15 -21.19
CA MET A 168 16.48 -10.33 -20.89
C MET A 168 17.20 -10.83 -22.16
N PRO A 169 18.17 -10.09 -22.72
CA PRO A 169 18.92 -10.51 -23.90
C PRO A 169 19.83 -11.72 -23.64
N ASP A 170 20.22 -11.97 -22.39
CA ASP A 170 21.12 -13.04 -21.96
C ASP A 170 20.56 -13.81 -20.75
N PHE A 171 19.53 -14.62 -20.97
CA PHE A 171 18.94 -15.43 -19.91
C PHE A 171 19.87 -16.62 -19.54
N GLN A 172 20.40 -16.61 -18.32
CA GLN A 172 21.11 -17.76 -17.73
C GLN A 172 20.24 -18.43 -16.66
N ILE A 173 20.06 -19.75 -16.76
CA ILE A 173 19.33 -20.53 -15.74
C ILE A 173 20.07 -20.38 -14.40
N PRO A 174 19.41 -19.98 -13.30
CA PRO A 174 20.05 -19.98 -11.99
C PRO A 174 20.44 -21.42 -11.60
N HIS A 175 21.70 -21.65 -11.23
CA HIS A 175 22.20 -23.00 -10.87
C HIS A 175 22.21 -23.28 -9.37
N ASN A 176 21.92 -22.28 -8.55
CA ASN A 176 21.82 -22.41 -7.10
C ASN A 176 20.81 -21.38 -6.54
N MET A 177 20.49 -21.48 -5.24
CA MET A 177 19.50 -20.63 -4.59
C MET A 177 19.92 -19.15 -4.55
N ALA A 178 21.22 -18.84 -4.42
CA ALA A 178 21.71 -17.46 -4.42
C ALA A 178 21.58 -16.79 -5.80
N ALA A 179 21.85 -17.54 -6.88
CA ALA A 179 21.63 -17.08 -8.23
C ALA A 179 20.13 -16.89 -8.53
N ALA A 180 19.27 -17.78 -8.03
CA ALA A 180 17.82 -17.64 -8.15
C ALA A 180 17.27 -16.46 -7.35
N GLU A 181 17.87 -16.16 -6.19
CA GLU A 181 17.58 -14.97 -5.39
C GLU A 181 17.88 -13.70 -6.17
N GLN A 182 19.13 -13.54 -6.64
CA GLN A 182 19.53 -12.38 -7.44
C GLN A 182 18.65 -12.21 -8.67
N PHE A 183 18.39 -13.31 -9.37
CA PHE A 183 17.53 -13.34 -10.55
C PHE A 183 16.11 -12.85 -10.24
N MET A 184 15.48 -13.33 -9.16
CA MET A 184 14.13 -12.91 -8.79
C MET A 184 14.07 -11.47 -8.27
N CYS A 185 15.07 -11.01 -7.50
CA CYS A 185 15.13 -9.62 -7.07
C CYS A 185 15.17 -8.68 -8.28
N GLN A 186 16.08 -8.93 -9.22
CA GLN A 186 16.17 -8.16 -10.46
C GLN A 186 14.88 -8.22 -11.29
N TRP A 187 14.24 -9.39 -11.34
CA TRP A 187 12.96 -9.54 -12.03
C TRP A 187 11.90 -8.65 -11.39
N PHE A 188 11.71 -8.72 -10.06
CA PHE A 188 10.72 -7.91 -9.34
C PHE A 188 10.99 -6.41 -9.43
N GLU A 189 12.24 -5.98 -9.35
CA GLU A 189 12.66 -4.57 -9.50
C GLU A 189 12.33 -3.99 -10.88
N GLN A 190 12.10 -4.85 -11.88
CA GLN A 190 11.88 -4.45 -13.27
C GLN A 190 10.43 -4.61 -13.73
N GLN A 191 9.51 -5.21 -12.95
CA GLN A 191 8.10 -5.30 -13.35
C GLN A 191 7.29 -4.08 -12.93
N THR A 192 6.30 -3.73 -13.75
CA THR A 192 5.46 -2.53 -13.60
C THR A 192 4.82 -2.38 -12.23
N TYR A 193 4.23 -3.44 -11.66
CA TYR A 193 3.53 -3.36 -10.37
C TYR A 193 4.39 -3.74 -9.16
N THR A 194 5.55 -4.38 -9.35
CA THR A 194 6.38 -4.83 -8.23
C THR A 194 7.58 -3.95 -7.94
N LYS A 195 8.04 -3.16 -8.91
CA LYS A 195 9.21 -2.28 -8.77
C LYS A 195 9.10 -1.28 -7.61
N ASP A 196 7.88 -0.83 -7.30
CA ASP A 196 7.60 0.18 -6.27
C ASP A 196 7.15 -0.47 -4.94
N LEU A 197 7.12 -1.81 -4.86
CA LEU A 197 6.78 -2.52 -3.63
C LEU A 197 8.04 -2.75 -2.80
N LYS A 198 7.89 -2.75 -1.49
CA LYS A 198 8.98 -3.14 -0.60
C LYS A 198 9.23 -4.65 -0.76
N LEU A 199 10.43 -5.01 -1.22
CA LEU A 199 10.88 -6.39 -1.34
C LEU A 199 11.78 -6.76 -0.15
N ASP A 200 11.29 -7.64 0.72
CA ASP A 200 12.09 -8.29 1.75
C ASP A 200 12.41 -9.73 1.34
N VAL A 201 13.66 -10.15 1.52
CA VAL A 201 14.14 -11.50 1.18
C VAL A 201 14.70 -12.20 2.40
N PHE A 202 14.17 -13.39 2.69
CA PHE A 202 14.59 -14.19 3.84
C PHE A 202 15.02 -15.60 3.46
N ASN A 203 15.98 -16.14 4.22
CA ASN A 203 16.49 -17.50 4.05
C ASN A 203 15.64 -18.59 4.75
N ILE A 204 14.47 -18.20 5.23
CA ILE A 204 13.47 -19.00 5.92
C ILE A 204 12.09 -18.55 5.45
N ALA A 205 11.07 -19.40 5.62
CA ALA A 205 9.69 -18.95 5.47
C ALA A 205 9.35 -17.87 6.51
N HIS A 206 8.79 -16.75 6.04
CA HIS A 206 8.29 -15.67 6.88
C HIS A 206 6.93 -15.19 6.35
N ASP A 207 6.13 -14.57 7.20
CA ASP A 207 4.79 -14.09 6.84
C ASP A 207 4.35 -12.94 7.76
N TYR A 208 4.25 -11.71 7.25
CA TYR A 208 3.85 -10.55 8.06
C TYR A 208 2.39 -10.60 8.51
N ILE A 209 1.55 -11.41 7.85
CA ILE A 209 0.11 -11.50 8.14
C ILE A 209 -0.19 -12.69 9.06
N SER A 210 0.51 -13.82 8.89
CA SER A 210 0.38 -14.98 9.77
C SER A 210 1.65 -15.23 10.59
N ASN A 211 1.66 -14.76 11.83
CA ASN A 211 2.83 -14.92 12.71
C ASN A 211 3.11 -16.38 13.14
N TRP A 212 2.28 -17.34 12.74
CA TRP A 212 2.45 -18.72 13.13
C TRP A 212 3.71 -19.32 12.51
N GLY A 213 4.65 -19.72 13.38
CA GLY A 213 5.93 -20.28 12.97
C GLY A 213 6.98 -19.25 12.53
N ASN A 214 6.69 -17.95 12.62
CA ASN A 214 7.68 -16.91 12.36
C ASN A 214 8.75 -16.91 13.45
N ILE A 215 10.00 -16.72 13.03
CA ILE A 215 11.09 -16.39 13.95
C ILE A 215 11.16 -14.88 14.13
N GLY A 216 11.52 -14.43 15.34
CA GLY A 216 11.50 -13.00 15.68
C GLY A 216 12.55 -12.14 14.96
N ARG A 217 13.56 -12.76 14.33
CA ARG A 217 14.61 -12.10 13.55
C ARG A 217 14.93 -12.90 12.27
N PRO A 218 14.02 -12.89 11.27
CA PRO A 218 14.18 -13.65 10.04
C PRO A 218 15.43 -13.25 9.23
N GLU A 219 15.93 -12.04 9.41
CA GLU A 219 17.16 -11.51 8.81
C GLU A 219 18.44 -12.18 9.36
N LEU A 220 18.39 -12.70 10.59
CA LEU A 220 19.52 -13.40 11.24
C LEU A 220 19.41 -14.94 11.13
N ALA A 221 18.41 -15.43 10.38
CA ALA A 221 18.17 -16.86 10.24
C ALA A 221 19.33 -17.56 9.55
N LEU A 222 19.68 -18.76 10.03
CA LEU A 222 20.59 -19.64 9.30
C LEU A 222 19.97 -19.99 7.95
N ASP A 223 20.82 -20.09 6.91
CA ASP A 223 20.35 -20.47 5.59
C ASP A 223 19.83 -21.92 5.60
N THR A 224 18.51 -22.06 5.46
CA THR A 224 17.84 -23.37 5.43
C THR A 224 17.64 -23.90 4.00
N GLY A 225 18.19 -23.20 3.00
CA GLY A 225 18.01 -23.49 1.58
C GLY A 225 16.69 -22.95 1.01
N TYR A 226 15.94 -22.15 1.78
CA TYR A 226 14.74 -21.46 1.32
C TYR A 226 15.09 -20.04 0.89
N ARG A 227 14.35 -19.51 -0.09
CA ARG A 227 14.27 -18.08 -0.35
C ARG A 227 12.81 -17.68 -0.32
N CYS A 228 12.47 -16.84 0.65
CA CYS A 228 11.15 -16.27 0.82
C CYS A 228 11.22 -14.81 0.38
N PHE A 229 10.58 -14.49 -0.74
CA PHE A 229 10.42 -13.14 -1.24
C PHE A 229 9.06 -12.62 -0.75
N LEU A 230 9.08 -11.49 -0.06
CA LEU A 230 7.90 -10.82 0.46
C LEU A 230 7.83 -9.45 -0.16
N LEU A 231 6.90 -9.28 -1.09
CA LEU A 231 6.56 -7.97 -1.62
C LEU A 231 5.41 -7.42 -0.80
N THR A 232 5.64 -6.27 -0.18
CA THR A 232 4.69 -5.66 0.75
C THR A 232 4.40 -4.22 0.37
N GLN A 233 3.19 -3.80 0.70
CA GLN A 233 2.75 -2.42 0.58
C GLN A 233 1.65 -2.18 1.62
N LYS A 234 1.61 -1.00 2.23
CA LYS A 234 0.49 -0.57 3.04
C LYS A 234 -0.13 0.67 2.41
N GLN A 235 -1.43 0.64 2.17
CA GLN A 235 -2.15 1.75 1.58
C GLN A 235 -3.56 1.84 2.15
N ILE A 236 -3.94 3.01 2.65
CA ILE A 236 -5.30 3.32 3.15
C ILE A 236 -5.74 2.26 4.18
N GLY A 237 -4.90 1.96 5.17
CA GLY A 237 -5.20 0.94 6.19
C GLY A 237 -5.28 -0.50 5.68
N VAL A 238 -4.90 -0.77 4.43
CA VAL A 238 -4.82 -2.12 3.86
C VAL A 238 -3.37 -2.51 3.66
N PHE A 239 -2.95 -3.60 4.28
CA PHE A 239 -1.62 -4.20 4.12
C PHE A 239 -1.67 -5.34 3.10
N TYR A 240 -0.87 -5.23 2.04
CA TYR A 240 -0.73 -6.19 0.98
C TYR A 240 0.53 -7.02 1.20
N GLN A 241 0.43 -8.32 0.96
CA GLN A 241 1.57 -9.21 0.92
C GLN A 241 1.44 -10.17 -0.25
N LEU A 242 2.35 -10.06 -1.21
CA LEU A 242 2.64 -11.12 -2.17
C LEU A 242 3.86 -11.88 -1.69
N LYS A 243 3.66 -13.16 -1.39
CA LYS A 243 4.70 -14.04 -0.85
C LYS A 243 5.02 -15.12 -1.86
N MET A 244 6.29 -15.22 -2.23
CA MET A 244 6.84 -16.30 -3.04
C MET A 244 7.90 -17.06 -2.24
N VAL A 245 7.77 -18.37 -2.13
CA VAL A 245 8.76 -19.23 -1.48
C VAL A 245 9.36 -20.19 -2.48
N LEU A 246 10.66 -20.06 -2.68
CA LEU A 246 11.48 -21.00 -3.43
C LEU A 246 12.22 -21.91 -2.45
N ARG A 247 11.86 -23.20 -2.44
CA ARG A 247 12.51 -24.19 -1.56
C ARG A 247 13.70 -24.87 -2.24
N LYS A 248 13.57 -25.12 -3.54
CA LYS A 248 14.55 -25.74 -4.44
C LYS A 248 14.20 -25.32 -5.86
N LEU A 249 15.19 -25.29 -6.74
CA LEU A 249 14.96 -25.04 -8.17
C LEU A 249 14.10 -26.14 -8.83
N THR A 250 14.19 -27.37 -8.34
CA THR A 250 13.46 -28.53 -8.88
C THR A 250 12.02 -28.67 -8.36
N VAL A 251 11.51 -27.68 -7.62
CA VAL A 251 10.15 -27.69 -7.05
C VAL A 251 9.47 -26.37 -7.39
N SER A 252 8.19 -26.43 -7.74
CA SER A 252 7.39 -25.22 -8.01
C SER A 252 7.48 -24.22 -6.86
N PRO A 253 7.70 -22.93 -7.15
CA PRO A 253 7.58 -21.89 -6.13
C PRO A 253 6.18 -21.90 -5.51
N MET A 254 6.11 -21.72 -4.19
CA MET A 254 4.84 -21.53 -3.52
C MET A 254 4.49 -20.05 -3.51
N LEU A 255 3.36 -19.69 -4.09
CA LEU A 255 2.89 -18.31 -4.14
C LEU A 255 1.60 -18.14 -3.34
N SER A 256 1.51 -17.05 -2.59
CA SER A 256 0.29 -16.65 -1.90
C SER A 256 0.16 -15.13 -1.89
N PHE A 257 -1.02 -14.63 -2.23
CA PHE A 257 -1.37 -13.23 -2.04
C PHE A 257 -2.33 -13.08 -0.87
N ALA A 258 -2.15 -12.00 -0.12
CA ALA A 258 -2.99 -11.68 1.02
C ALA A 258 -3.16 -10.17 1.20
N MET A 259 -4.32 -9.78 1.71
CA MET A 259 -4.63 -8.41 2.13
C MET A 259 -5.12 -8.45 3.57
N ASP A 260 -4.50 -7.71 4.47
CA ASP A 260 -5.01 -7.43 5.82
C ASP A 260 -5.59 -6.01 5.83
N PHE A 261 -6.90 -5.90 5.89
CA PHE A 261 -7.61 -4.62 5.95
C PHE A 261 -8.22 -4.36 7.32
N THR A 262 -7.70 -5.02 8.37
CA THR A 262 -8.17 -4.80 9.74
C THR A 262 -8.06 -3.33 10.13
N ASP A 263 -6.91 -2.71 9.88
CA ASP A 263 -6.64 -1.30 10.21
C ASP A 263 -7.54 -0.31 9.42
N ARG A 264 -8.13 -0.75 8.31
CA ARG A 264 -9.06 0.07 7.52
C ARG A 264 -10.43 0.19 8.19
N PHE A 265 -10.89 -0.87 8.85
CA PHE A 265 -12.24 -0.92 9.42
C PHE A 265 -12.27 -0.84 10.94
N ILE A 266 -11.20 -1.26 11.61
CA ILE A 266 -11.19 -1.52 13.04
C ILE A 266 -10.05 -0.75 13.69
N SER A 267 -10.41 0.25 14.47
CA SER A 267 -9.49 1.01 15.32
C SER A 267 -8.68 0.07 16.22
N GLN A 268 -7.40 0.39 16.44
CA GLN A 268 -6.44 -0.49 17.12
C GLN A 268 -6.92 -1.02 18.48
N TYR A 269 -7.64 -0.21 19.26
CA TYR A 269 -8.17 -0.59 20.58
C TYR A 269 -9.34 -1.59 20.52
N LEU A 270 -10.01 -1.73 19.36
CA LEU A 270 -11.09 -2.69 19.14
C LEU A 270 -10.61 -3.99 18.50
N GLN A 271 -9.41 -4.01 17.93
CA GLN A 271 -8.88 -5.20 17.26
C GLN A 271 -8.75 -6.39 18.21
N GLU A 272 -8.42 -6.16 19.48
CA GLU A 272 -8.37 -7.21 20.50
C GLU A 272 -9.74 -7.83 20.82
N GLN A 273 -10.84 -7.15 20.46
CA GLN A 273 -12.18 -7.70 20.60
C GLN A 273 -12.50 -8.70 19.50
N LEU A 274 -11.82 -8.65 18.36
CA LEU A 274 -12.03 -9.58 17.28
C LEU A 274 -11.25 -10.87 17.53
N SER A 275 -11.89 -12.02 17.34
CA SER A 275 -11.21 -13.31 17.42
C SER A 275 -10.24 -13.53 16.26
N GLU A 276 -10.45 -12.83 15.14
CA GLU A 276 -9.67 -12.92 13.92
C GLU A 276 -9.50 -11.55 13.27
N ARG A 277 -8.44 -11.39 12.49
CA ARG A 277 -8.21 -10.20 11.67
C ARG A 277 -8.95 -10.28 10.34
N LEU A 278 -9.21 -9.13 9.73
CA LEU A 278 -9.88 -9.00 8.44
C LEU A 278 -8.91 -9.25 7.30
N ILE A 279 -8.63 -10.51 7.04
CA ILE A 279 -7.55 -10.92 6.14
C ILE A 279 -8.11 -11.69 4.95
N PHE A 280 -8.05 -11.13 3.74
CA PHE A 280 -8.34 -11.85 2.50
C PHE A 280 -7.12 -12.60 1.98
N ARG A 281 -7.34 -13.76 1.34
CA ARG A 281 -6.30 -14.55 0.64
C ARG A 281 -6.79 -14.94 -0.73
N LEU A 282 -5.91 -14.81 -1.71
CA LEU A 282 -6.15 -15.27 -3.07
C LEU A 282 -4.98 -16.14 -3.52
N ARG A 283 -5.29 -17.31 -4.05
CA ARG A 283 -4.32 -18.17 -4.72
C ARG A 283 -4.63 -18.16 -6.21
N SER A 284 -3.59 -18.34 -7.02
CA SER A 284 -3.76 -18.51 -8.48
C SER A 284 -4.71 -19.65 -8.85
N MET A 285 -4.75 -20.70 -8.01
CA MET A 285 -5.61 -21.88 -8.17
C MET A 285 -7.10 -21.58 -7.95
N ASP A 286 -7.41 -20.46 -7.30
CA ASP A 286 -8.79 -20.06 -7.02
C ASP A 286 -9.39 -19.28 -8.20
N ILE A 287 -8.59 -18.95 -9.23
CA ILE A 287 -9.00 -18.17 -10.40
C ILE A 287 -8.98 -19.04 -11.64
N TYR A 288 -10.15 -19.19 -12.27
CA TYR A 288 -10.31 -20.07 -13.42
C TYR A 288 -11.22 -19.47 -14.48
N HIS A 289 -11.04 -19.91 -15.71
CA HIS A 289 -11.96 -19.53 -16.78
C HIS A 289 -13.29 -20.23 -16.55
N TYR A 290 -14.38 -19.48 -16.69
CA TYR A 290 -15.71 -20.05 -16.67
C TYR A 290 -16.12 -20.50 -18.08
N SER A 291 -16.59 -21.74 -18.20
CA SER A 291 -17.15 -22.29 -19.44
C SER A 291 -18.42 -23.04 -19.09
N GLU A 292 -19.57 -22.53 -19.57
CA GLU A 292 -20.89 -23.14 -19.36
C GLU A 292 -20.93 -24.60 -19.83
N ASP A 293 -20.18 -24.93 -20.89
CA ASP A 293 -20.12 -26.28 -21.46
C ASP A 293 -19.37 -27.31 -20.59
N LYS A 294 -18.49 -26.87 -19.68
CA LYS A 294 -17.60 -27.74 -18.89
C LYS A 294 -17.70 -27.56 -17.37
N GLY A 295 -18.47 -26.58 -16.89
CA GLY A 295 -18.65 -26.27 -15.47
C GLY A 295 -17.43 -25.53 -14.87
N ARG A 296 -16.27 -26.16 -14.83
CA ARG A 296 -14.98 -25.56 -14.43
C ARG A 296 -13.98 -25.75 -15.57
N SER A 297 -13.47 -24.66 -16.15
CA SER A 297 -12.42 -24.73 -17.17
C SER A 297 -11.07 -24.27 -16.62
N ASP A 298 -10.07 -24.27 -17.50
CA ASP A 298 -8.64 -24.22 -17.18
C ASP A 298 -8.26 -23.08 -16.23
N LEU A 299 -7.22 -23.33 -15.42
CA LEU A 299 -6.63 -22.32 -14.52
C LEU A 299 -6.16 -21.11 -15.33
N CYS A 300 -6.43 -19.91 -14.83
CA CYS A 300 -6.00 -18.68 -15.50
C CYS A 300 -4.50 -18.46 -15.40
N PHE A 301 -3.90 -18.88 -14.29
CA PHE A 301 -2.47 -18.67 -14.00
C PHE A 301 -1.84 -19.98 -13.52
N SER A 302 -1.19 -20.69 -14.44
CA SER A 302 -0.53 -21.96 -14.14
C SER A 302 0.84 -21.72 -13.52
N LEU A 303 0.87 -21.45 -12.22
CA LEU A 303 2.09 -21.22 -11.42
C LEU A 303 2.70 -22.53 -10.91
N ILE A 304 2.74 -23.53 -11.78
CA ILE A 304 3.32 -24.86 -11.53
C ILE A 304 4.44 -25.11 -12.53
N GLY A 305 5.53 -25.72 -12.09
CA GLY A 305 6.66 -26.03 -12.96
C GLY A 305 7.95 -26.14 -12.18
N ARG A 306 8.90 -26.95 -12.69
CA ARG A 306 10.25 -27.04 -12.13
C ARG A 306 11.15 -26.10 -12.89
N TRP A 307 12.06 -25.41 -12.22
CA TRP A 307 13.05 -24.56 -12.90
C TRP A 307 14.21 -25.40 -13.42
N ASP A 308 13.88 -26.38 -14.26
CA ASP A 308 14.82 -27.33 -14.85
C ASP A 308 15.34 -26.82 -16.21
N THR A 309 14.54 -26.01 -16.94
CA THR A 309 14.90 -25.44 -18.24
C THR A 309 14.62 -23.93 -18.31
N VAL A 310 15.21 -23.25 -19.31
CA VAL A 310 14.89 -21.84 -19.62
C VAL A 310 13.40 -21.65 -19.90
N SER A 311 12.80 -22.56 -20.67
CA SER A 311 11.38 -22.47 -21.05
C SER A 311 10.49 -22.54 -19.81
N ASP A 312 10.79 -23.44 -18.87
CA ASP A 312 9.98 -23.59 -17.66
C ASP A 312 9.99 -22.31 -16.81
N ILE A 313 11.15 -21.66 -16.70
CA ILE A 313 11.28 -20.41 -15.94
C ILE A 313 10.56 -19.27 -16.66
N GLN A 314 10.72 -19.16 -17.98
CA GLN A 314 10.02 -18.14 -18.78
C GLN A 314 8.49 -18.30 -18.70
N ASP A 315 7.99 -19.53 -18.79
CA ASP A 315 6.56 -19.83 -18.66
C ASP A 315 6.07 -19.51 -17.25
N PHE A 316 6.84 -19.85 -16.21
CA PHE A 316 6.52 -19.48 -14.83
C PHE A 316 6.44 -17.95 -14.67
N LEU A 317 7.44 -17.21 -15.12
CA LEU A 317 7.48 -15.74 -14.98
C LEU A 317 6.37 -15.05 -15.76
N LYS A 318 6.03 -15.56 -16.96
CA LYS A 318 4.89 -15.06 -17.72
C LYS A 318 3.58 -15.23 -16.96
N ASN A 319 3.36 -16.40 -16.35
CA ASN A 319 2.17 -16.63 -15.53
C ASN A 319 2.19 -15.80 -14.25
N LEU A 320 3.37 -15.61 -13.64
CA LEU A 320 3.54 -14.81 -12.43
C LEU A 320 3.20 -13.34 -12.69
N ASP A 321 3.73 -12.77 -13.78
CA ASP A 321 3.42 -11.41 -14.20
C ASP A 321 1.93 -11.24 -14.46
N ALA A 322 1.30 -12.15 -15.21
CA ALA A 322 -0.14 -12.12 -15.47
C ALA A 322 -0.97 -12.19 -14.17
N TYR A 323 -0.55 -13.00 -13.20
CA TYR A 323 -1.22 -13.10 -11.91
C TYR A 323 -1.06 -11.83 -11.05
N ILE A 324 0.14 -11.25 -11.01
CA ILE A 324 0.42 -9.99 -10.33
C ILE A 324 -0.39 -8.86 -10.96
N ASN A 325 -0.38 -8.76 -12.29
CA ASN A 325 -1.18 -7.80 -13.05
C ASN A 325 -2.66 -7.92 -12.69
N PHE A 326 -3.21 -9.14 -12.66
CA PHE A 326 -4.59 -9.39 -12.24
C PHE A 326 -4.87 -8.88 -10.82
N ILE A 327 -4.02 -9.23 -9.85
CA ILE A 327 -4.17 -8.77 -8.45
C ILE A 327 -4.17 -7.25 -8.37
N PHE A 328 -3.15 -6.59 -8.90
CA PHE A 328 -3.00 -5.13 -8.73
C PHE A 328 -4.02 -4.34 -9.55
N PHE A 329 -4.45 -4.87 -10.70
CA PHE A 329 -5.51 -4.27 -11.49
C PHE A 329 -6.84 -4.23 -10.71
N HIS A 330 -7.23 -5.37 -10.13
CA HIS A 330 -8.52 -5.51 -9.44
C HIS A 330 -8.52 -5.06 -7.98
N LEU A 331 -7.48 -5.40 -7.23
CA LEU A 331 -7.40 -5.24 -5.78
C LEU A 331 -6.35 -4.21 -5.32
N GLY A 332 -5.45 -3.80 -6.21
CA GLY A 332 -4.44 -2.79 -5.89
C GLY A 332 -5.08 -1.46 -5.46
N GLN A 333 -4.32 -0.65 -4.73
CA GLN A 333 -4.74 0.68 -4.26
C GLN A 333 -5.92 0.72 -3.28
N GLY A 334 -6.28 -0.38 -2.62
CA GLY A 334 -7.38 -0.38 -1.65
C GLY A 334 -8.76 -0.51 -2.29
N LYS A 335 -8.84 -1.07 -3.50
CA LYS A 335 -10.11 -1.30 -4.23
C LYS A 335 -10.95 -2.40 -3.59
N LEU A 336 -11.47 -2.15 -2.39
CA LEU A 336 -12.35 -3.06 -1.67
C LEU A 336 -13.70 -3.24 -2.36
N ASP A 337 -14.13 -2.29 -3.19
CA ASP A 337 -15.35 -2.39 -4.00
C ASP A 337 -15.30 -3.58 -4.98
N ALA A 338 -14.13 -3.90 -5.54
CA ALA A 338 -13.96 -5.06 -6.41
C ALA A 338 -14.10 -6.37 -5.61
N LEU A 339 -13.49 -6.43 -4.43
CA LEU A 339 -13.61 -7.57 -3.53
C LEU A 339 -15.06 -7.74 -3.03
N GLN A 340 -15.76 -6.63 -2.78
CA GLN A 340 -17.17 -6.62 -2.43
C GLN A 340 -18.00 -7.17 -3.58
N ALA A 341 -17.83 -6.67 -4.81
CA ALA A 341 -18.54 -7.16 -5.99
C ALA A 341 -18.36 -8.67 -6.18
N TRP A 342 -17.15 -9.20 -5.99
CA TRP A 342 -16.90 -10.64 -6.05
C TRP A 342 -17.68 -11.43 -5.00
N ALA A 343 -17.82 -10.92 -3.78
CA ALA A 343 -18.63 -11.55 -2.73
C ALA A 343 -20.11 -11.62 -3.09
N TYR A 344 -20.62 -10.62 -3.81
CA TYR A 344 -21.98 -10.62 -4.34
C TYR A 344 -22.12 -11.39 -5.67
N GLY A 345 -21.05 -12.02 -6.16
CA GLY A 345 -21.06 -12.85 -7.37
C GLY A 345 -20.85 -12.07 -8.69
N ASP A 346 -20.61 -10.77 -8.63
CA ASP A 346 -20.32 -9.95 -9.81
C ASP A 346 -18.81 -10.03 -10.15
N MET A 347 -18.47 -11.13 -10.81
CA MET A 347 -17.10 -11.52 -11.17
C MET A 347 -16.62 -10.84 -12.48
N PRO A 348 -15.29 -10.74 -12.71
CA PRO A 348 -14.76 -10.28 -13.98
C PRO A 348 -15.22 -11.16 -15.16
N ALA A 349 -15.46 -10.56 -16.32
CA ALA A 349 -16.00 -11.27 -17.48
C ALA A 349 -15.13 -12.48 -17.90
N GLY A 350 -15.78 -13.64 -18.05
CA GLY A 350 -15.11 -14.89 -18.46
C GLY A 350 -14.24 -15.54 -17.39
N LEU A 351 -14.24 -15.01 -16.17
CA LEU A 351 -13.50 -15.51 -15.03
C LEU A 351 -14.45 -15.89 -13.89
N MET A 352 -14.00 -16.82 -13.07
CA MET A 352 -14.65 -17.18 -11.82
C MET A 352 -13.58 -17.27 -10.73
N ILE A 353 -13.91 -16.74 -9.56
CA ILE A 353 -13.03 -16.69 -8.40
C ILE A 353 -13.69 -17.51 -7.30
N ASP A 354 -13.05 -18.62 -6.90
CA ASP A 354 -13.51 -19.50 -5.82
C ASP A 354 -13.16 -18.86 -4.47
N MET A 355 -14.08 -18.10 -3.92
CA MET A 355 -13.85 -17.45 -2.63
C MET A 355 -14.16 -18.39 -1.48
N ASP A 356 -13.35 -18.29 -0.43
CA ASP A 356 -13.66 -18.96 0.83
C ASP A 356 -14.92 -18.31 1.43
N PHE A 357 -15.90 -19.14 1.83
CA PHE A 357 -17.18 -18.66 2.37
C PHE A 357 -17.01 -17.65 3.51
N ARG A 358 -15.92 -17.76 4.29
CA ARG A 358 -15.63 -16.83 5.39
C ARG A 358 -15.42 -15.40 4.89
N PHE A 359 -14.82 -15.25 3.71
CA PHE A 359 -14.62 -13.95 3.08
C PHE A 359 -15.92 -13.39 2.53
N GLU A 360 -16.76 -14.21 1.92
CA GLU A 360 -18.09 -13.79 1.47
C GLU A 360 -18.90 -13.23 2.65
N LEU A 361 -19.02 -14.01 3.74
CA LEU A 361 -19.74 -13.58 4.95
C LEU A 361 -19.14 -12.30 5.54
N MET A 362 -17.80 -12.20 5.61
CA MET A 362 -17.12 -11.01 6.10
C MET A 362 -17.42 -9.77 5.24
N MET A 363 -17.51 -9.90 3.91
CA MET A 363 -17.84 -8.77 3.03
C MET A 363 -19.28 -8.31 3.21
N PHE A 364 -20.25 -9.22 3.41
CA PHE A 364 -21.63 -8.83 3.75
C PHE A 364 -21.70 -8.13 5.10
N ALA A 365 -20.97 -8.64 6.10
CA ALA A 365 -20.88 -8.02 7.42
C ALA A 365 -20.28 -6.61 7.36
N LEU A 366 -19.19 -6.42 6.61
CA LEU A 366 -18.59 -5.10 6.39
C LEU A 366 -19.53 -4.14 5.66
N SER A 367 -20.43 -4.66 4.81
CA SER A 367 -21.43 -3.88 4.08
C SER A 367 -22.69 -3.59 4.90
N LEU A 368 -22.76 -4.09 6.15
CA LEU A 368 -23.96 -4.08 7.00
C LEU A 368 -25.19 -4.70 6.35
N ASP A 369 -24.98 -5.70 5.49
CA ASP A 369 -26.04 -6.40 4.76
C ASP A 369 -26.48 -7.66 5.53
N GLU A 370 -27.32 -7.44 6.54
CA GLU A 370 -27.78 -8.51 7.44
C GLU A 370 -28.59 -9.58 6.70
N GLU A 371 -29.43 -9.16 5.75
CA GLU A 371 -30.29 -10.09 5.00
C GLU A 371 -29.45 -11.06 4.17
N TYR A 372 -28.48 -10.54 3.42
CA TYR A 372 -27.62 -11.37 2.56
C TYR A 372 -26.68 -12.25 3.38
N LEU A 373 -26.19 -11.74 4.52
CA LEU A 373 -25.39 -12.52 5.46
C LEU A 373 -26.16 -13.74 6.00
N ILE A 374 -27.41 -13.55 6.43
CA ILE A 374 -28.27 -14.62 6.94
C ILE A 374 -28.58 -15.64 5.84
N GLU A 375 -28.96 -15.17 4.66
CA GLU A 375 -29.27 -16.02 3.51
C GLU A 375 -28.08 -16.92 3.16
N ARG A 376 -26.89 -16.33 2.98
CA ARG A 376 -25.68 -17.07 2.61
C ARG A 376 -25.24 -18.04 3.71
N TYR A 377 -25.35 -17.66 4.97
CA TYR A 377 -25.06 -18.55 6.09
C TYR A 377 -25.98 -19.79 6.06
N GLU A 378 -27.29 -19.62 5.91
CA GLU A 378 -28.23 -20.76 5.90
C GLU A 378 -28.03 -21.66 4.68
N GLU A 379 -27.72 -21.08 3.51
CA GLU A 379 -27.35 -21.87 2.32
C GLU A 379 -26.12 -22.76 2.56
N TYR A 380 -25.03 -22.19 3.09
CA TYR A 380 -23.82 -22.95 3.42
C TYR A 380 -24.10 -24.01 4.50
N ARG A 381 -24.91 -23.68 5.49
CA ARG A 381 -25.29 -24.60 6.57
C ARG A 381 -26.09 -25.78 6.04
N GLU A 382 -27.06 -25.55 5.15
CA GLU A 382 -27.82 -26.60 4.47
C GLU A 382 -26.91 -27.48 3.60
N GLN A 383 -26.01 -26.85 2.82
CA GLN A 383 -25.05 -27.55 1.98
C GLN A 383 -24.09 -28.43 2.79
N PHE A 384 -23.52 -27.91 3.87
CA PHE A 384 -22.53 -28.63 4.69
C PHE A 384 -23.18 -29.74 5.51
N THR A 385 -24.42 -29.54 5.97
CA THR A 385 -25.20 -30.58 6.67
C THR A 385 -25.54 -31.76 5.75
N ARG A 386 -25.82 -31.49 4.47
CA ARG A 386 -26.13 -32.53 3.48
C ARG A 386 -24.88 -33.24 2.94
N SER A 387 -23.71 -32.64 3.06
CA SER A 387 -22.46 -33.16 2.52
C SER A 387 -21.58 -33.78 3.62
N ASN A 388 -21.46 -35.12 3.62
CA ASN A 388 -20.56 -35.83 4.54
C ASN A 388 -19.09 -35.34 4.43
N ALA A 389 -18.67 -34.85 3.27
CA ALA A 389 -17.32 -34.34 3.05
C ALA A 389 -17.07 -32.98 3.72
N ARG A 390 -18.12 -32.16 3.91
CA ARG A 390 -18.03 -30.77 4.42
C ARG A 390 -18.65 -30.60 5.81
N ALA A 391 -19.20 -31.67 6.40
CA ALA A 391 -19.77 -31.62 7.75
C ALA A 391 -18.78 -31.13 8.82
N HIS A 392 -17.47 -31.32 8.61
CA HIS A 392 -16.43 -30.81 9.51
C HIS A 392 -16.28 -29.28 9.48
N ASP A 393 -16.72 -28.62 8.40
CA ASP A 393 -16.65 -27.16 8.24
C ASP A 393 -17.83 -26.44 8.93
N LEU A 394 -18.85 -27.18 9.42
CA LEU A 394 -19.99 -26.58 10.12
C LEU A 394 -19.56 -25.77 11.34
N GLY A 395 -18.61 -26.28 12.14
CA GLY A 395 -18.09 -25.54 13.30
C GLY A 395 -17.45 -24.21 12.89
N LEU A 396 -16.65 -24.24 11.82
CA LEU A 396 -16.00 -23.04 11.28
C LEU A 396 -17.02 -22.04 10.72
N LEU A 397 -18.11 -22.52 10.09
CA LEU A 397 -19.20 -21.68 9.61
C LEU A 397 -19.91 -20.93 10.75
N GLU A 398 -20.24 -21.63 11.84
CA GLU A 398 -20.87 -21.02 13.02
C GLU A 398 -19.96 -19.97 13.68
N GLU A 399 -18.67 -20.28 13.81
CA GLU A 399 -17.66 -19.35 14.33
C GLU A 399 -17.54 -18.10 13.45
N SER A 400 -17.51 -18.29 12.13
CA SER A 400 -17.40 -17.20 11.15
C SER A 400 -18.65 -16.32 11.13
N TYR A 401 -19.84 -16.91 11.24
CA TYR A 401 -21.10 -16.16 11.30
C TYR A 401 -21.20 -15.35 12.60
N SER A 402 -20.87 -15.95 13.75
CA SER A 402 -20.80 -15.25 15.04
C SER A 402 -19.79 -14.10 15.02
N PHE A 403 -18.62 -14.33 14.41
CA PHE A 403 -17.63 -13.28 14.14
C PHE A 403 -18.22 -12.13 13.32
N CYS A 404 -18.91 -12.45 12.22
CA CYS A 404 -19.55 -11.46 11.34
C CYS A 404 -20.59 -10.62 12.08
N GLN A 405 -21.43 -11.21 12.92
CA GLN A 405 -22.40 -10.48 13.75
C GLN A 405 -21.73 -9.50 14.73
N LYS A 406 -20.57 -9.87 15.27
CA LYS A 406 -19.78 -8.97 16.13
C LYS A 406 -19.13 -7.87 15.31
N LEU A 407 -18.58 -8.21 14.16
CA LEU A 407 -17.95 -7.27 13.23
C LEU A 407 -18.93 -6.17 12.81
N MET A 408 -20.16 -6.53 12.41
CA MET A 408 -21.21 -5.58 12.04
C MET A 408 -21.44 -4.52 13.12
N LYS A 409 -21.60 -4.94 14.38
CA LYS A 409 -21.81 -4.01 15.51
C LYS A 409 -20.63 -3.04 15.67
N ILE A 410 -19.41 -3.54 15.50
CA ILE A 410 -18.20 -2.73 15.63
C ILE A 410 -18.15 -1.70 14.50
N VAL A 411 -18.26 -2.12 13.24
CA VAL A 411 -18.12 -1.20 12.09
C VAL A 411 -19.30 -0.24 11.96
N GLU A 412 -20.49 -0.63 12.40
CA GLU A 412 -21.64 0.28 12.53
C GLU A 412 -21.36 1.35 13.59
N SER A 413 -20.86 0.94 14.77
CA SER A 413 -20.58 1.88 15.87
C SER A 413 -19.44 2.87 15.56
N GLU A 414 -18.41 2.41 14.84
CA GLU A 414 -17.26 3.22 14.44
C GLU A 414 -17.53 4.01 13.15
N GLY A 415 -18.64 3.73 12.45
CA GLY A 415 -18.97 4.38 11.17
C GLY A 415 -17.98 4.04 10.04
N THR A 416 -17.31 2.89 10.12
CA THR A 416 -16.26 2.46 9.18
C THR A 416 -16.76 1.46 8.13
N ALA A 417 -18.02 1.05 8.20
CA ALA A 417 -18.63 0.11 7.27
C ALA A 417 -18.40 0.47 5.78
N LEU A 418 -18.34 -0.56 4.94
CA LEU A 418 -18.39 -0.40 3.50
C LEU A 418 -19.72 0.25 3.10
N LYS A 419 -19.69 0.95 1.96
CA LYS A 419 -20.92 1.39 1.34
C LYS A 419 -21.76 0.16 0.97
N PRO A 420 -23.10 0.25 1.07
CA PRO A 420 -23.98 -0.81 0.59
C PRO A 420 -23.64 -1.16 -0.86
N TYR A 421 -23.62 -2.46 -1.15
CA TYR A 421 -23.37 -2.92 -2.50
C TYR A 421 -24.50 -2.50 -3.43
N VAL A 422 -24.17 -1.90 -4.57
CA VAL A 422 -25.12 -1.58 -5.63
C VAL A 422 -24.64 -2.28 -6.88
N ARG A 423 -25.46 -3.21 -7.37
CA ARG A 423 -25.15 -3.97 -8.58
C ARG A 423 -24.95 -3.03 -9.78
N GLY A 424 -23.78 -3.16 -10.41
CA GLY A 424 -23.37 -2.38 -11.59
C GLY A 424 -23.96 -2.86 -12.90
#